data_AF-H9MA98-F1
#
_entry.id   AF-H9MA98-F1
#
_cell.length_a   1.000
_cell.length_b   1.000
_cell.length_c   1.000
_cell.angle_alpha   90.00
_cell.angle_beta   90.00
_cell.angle_gamma   90.00
#
_symmetry.space_group_name_H-M   'P 1'
#
loop_
_entity.id
_entity.type
_entity.pdbx_description
1 polymer ?
#
loop_
_entity_poly.entity_id
_entity_poly.type
_entity_poly.pdbx_seq_one_letter_code
_entity_poly.pdbx_strand_id
1 'polypeptide(L)'
;TYFPLQRLILFANIYLAAYFATLMVASFVIGMEPMLFFFRNSLSGYIYLELLEALGYILYLLLQCLNLIVSFSNGPTSAKLVAFLQSGVSIFIGLHYYVTVFHRAMAQKAPHTSWKIHGAYTIAFFVLCLFSKIKHGKKEYVQEQYSS
;
A
#
# COMPACT_ATOMS: atom_id res chain seq x y z
N THR A 1 11.45 12.99 17.28
CA THR A 1 12.01 12.10 16.24
C THR A 1 10.92 11.31 15.52
N TYR A 2 9.99 11.98 14.81
CA TYR A 2 8.87 11.32 14.07
C TYR A 2 8.98 11.48 12.55
N PHE A 3 9.81 12.43 12.12
CA PHE A 3 9.94 12.86 10.73
C PHE A 3 10.47 11.78 9.77
N PRO A 4 11.46 10.93 10.13
CA PRO A 4 11.98 9.94 9.18
C PRO A 4 11.01 8.78 8.93
N LEU A 5 10.32 8.29 9.97
CA LEU A 5 9.37 7.17 9.86
C LEU A 5 8.17 7.54 8.98
N GLN A 6 7.60 8.73 9.17
CA GLN A 6 6.43 9.18 8.41
C GLN A 6 6.75 9.43 6.93
N ARG A 7 7.97 9.92 6.62
CA ARG A 7 8.47 10.00 5.23
C ARG A 7 8.61 8.62 4.59
N LEU A 8 9.15 7.65 5.33
CA LEU A 8 9.36 6.29 4.83
C LEU A 8 8.03 5.59 4.48
N ILE A 9 7.00 5.77 5.30
CA ILE A 9 5.63 5.28 5.03
C ILE A 9 5.04 5.97 3.80
N LEU A 10 5.30 7.26 3.61
CA LEU A 10 4.84 8.01 2.44
C LEU A 10 5.52 7.51 1.16
N PHE A 11 6.83 7.25 1.18
CA PHE A 11 7.54 6.60 0.07
C PHE A 11 6.99 5.20 -0.23
N ALA A 12 6.73 4.40 0.81
CA ALA A 12 6.15 3.07 0.64
C ALA A 12 4.76 3.13 -0.01
N ASN A 13 3.89 4.06 0.42
CA ASN A 13 2.58 4.27 -0.19
C ASN A 13 2.67 4.76 -1.65
N ILE A 14 3.61 5.66 -1.97
CA ILE A 14 3.84 6.10 -3.35
C ILE A 14 4.30 4.93 -4.21
N TYR A 15 5.23 4.11 -3.71
CA TYR A 15 5.71 2.93 -4.41
C TYR A 15 4.57 1.95 -4.71
N LEU A 16 3.75 1.65 -3.70
CA LEU A 16 2.63 0.72 -3.84
C LEU A 16 1.55 1.27 -4.79
N ALA A 17 1.26 2.57 -4.72
CA ALA A 17 0.35 3.24 -5.63
C ALA A 17 0.87 3.22 -7.08
N ALA A 18 2.16 3.50 -7.28
CA ALA A 18 2.80 3.42 -8.60
C ALA A 18 2.81 1.99 -9.14
N TYR A 19 3.03 1.00 -8.28
CA TYR A 19 2.97 -0.42 -8.64
C TYR A 19 1.56 -0.82 -9.13
N PHE A 20 0.51 -0.53 -8.36
CA PHE A 20 -0.86 -0.81 -8.77
C PHE A 20 -1.30 0.01 -10.00
N ALA A 21 -0.83 1.25 -10.13
CA ALA A 21 -1.08 2.06 -11.33
C ALA A 21 -0.40 1.44 -12.57
N THR A 22 0.81 0.90 -12.41
CA THR A 22 1.52 0.22 -13.49
C THR A 22 0.79 -1.06 -13.91
N LEU A 23 0.28 -1.85 -12.95
CA LEU A 23 -0.58 -3.00 -13.23
C LEU A 23 -1.88 -2.59 -13.94
N MET A 24 -2.49 -1.47 -13.53
CA MET A 24 -3.68 -0.92 -14.16
C MET A 24 -3.40 -0.49 -15.61
N VAL A 25 -2.32 0.25 -15.87
CA VAL A 25 -1.93 0.68 -17.22
C VAL A 25 -1.56 -0.53 -18.08
N ALA A 26 -0.78 -1.48 -17.54
CA ALA A 26 -0.42 -2.70 -18.25
C ALA A 26 -1.67 -3.52 -18.63
N SER A 27 -2.65 -3.65 -17.74
CA SER A 27 -3.93 -4.31 -18.07
C SER A 27 -4.72 -3.58 -19.17
N PHE A 28 -4.63 -2.25 -19.23
CA PHE A 28 -5.30 -1.46 -20.27
C PHE A 28 -4.61 -1.62 -21.62
N VAL A 29 -3.28 -1.62 -21.65
CA VAL A 29 -2.46 -1.77 -22.87
C VAL A 29 -2.52 -3.20 -23.42
N ILE A 30 -2.44 -4.20 -22.55
CA ILE A 30 -2.42 -5.63 -22.93
C ILE A 30 -3.84 -6.14 -23.23
N GLY A 31 -4.88 -5.47 -22.72
CA GLY A 31 -6.28 -5.92 -22.84
C GLY A 31 -6.60 -7.17 -22.02
N MET A 32 -5.63 -7.68 -21.26
CA MET A 32 -5.74 -8.81 -20.34
C MET A 32 -4.98 -8.47 -19.06
N GLU A 33 -5.28 -9.17 -17.96
CA GLU A 33 -4.55 -8.95 -16.71
C GLU A 33 -3.05 -9.29 -16.88
N PRO A 34 -2.13 -8.39 -16.50
CA PRO A 34 -0.69 -8.60 -16.68
C PRO A 34 -0.20 -9.87 -15.98
N MET A 35 -0.75 -10.19 -14.80
CA MET A 35 -0.47 -11.44 -14.09
C MET A 35 -0.92 -12.69 -14.87
N LEU A 36 -2.07 -12.63 -15.54
CA LEU A 36 -2.56 -13.72 -16.38
C LEU A 36 -1.69 -13.91 -17.63
N PHE A 37 -1.18 -12.80 -18.19
CA PHE A 37 -0.22 -12.82 -19.30
C PHE A 37 1.09 -13.52 -18.88
N PHE A 38 1.65 -13.17 -17.71
CA PHE A 38 2.83 -13.84 -17.18
C PHE A 38 2.56 -15.30 -16.82
N PHE A 39 1.39 -15.64 -16.26
CA PHE A 39 1.03 -17.03 -15.99
C PHE A 39 1.00 -17.89 -17.26
N ARG A 40 0.47 -17.36 -18.37
CA ARG A 40 0.41 -18.07 -19.66
C ARG A 40 1.75 -18.18 -20.37
N ASN A 41 2.63 -17.18 -20.24
CA ASN A 41 3.87 -17.10 -21.01
C ASN A 41 5.12 -17.54 -20.22
N SER A 42 5.19 -17.29 -18.91
CA SER A 42 6.29 -17.70 -18.03
C SER A 42 5.86 -17.84 -16.57
N LEU A 43 5.55 -19.06 -16.14
CA LEU A 43 5.11 -19.34 -14.76
C LEU A 43 6.13 -18.91 -13.70
N SER A 44 7.43 -19.02 -13.99
CA SER A 44 8.50 -18.55 -13.10
C SER A 44 8.44 -17.03 -12.88
N GLY A 45 8.26 -16.24 -13.96
CA GLY A 45 8.17 -14.78 -13.87
C GLY A 45 6.97 -14.32 -13.04
N TYR A 46 5.84 -15.03 -13.17
CA TYR A 46 4.67 -14.80 -12.33
C TYR A 46 4.97 -15.02 -10.84
N ILE A 47 5.58 -16.16 -10.48
CA ILE A 47 5.92 -16.45 -9.08
C ILE A 47 6.91 -15.42 -8.51
N TYR A 48 7.93 -14.99 -9.27
CA TYR A 48 8.89 -13.98 -8.80
C TYR A 48 8.23 -12.64 -8.50
N LEU A 49 7.29 -12.19 -9.36
CA LEU A 49 6.56 -10.94 -9.15
C LEU A 49 5.67 -10.99 -7.90
N GLU A 50 4.93 -12.09 -7.73
CA GLU A 50 4.11 -12.32 -6.54
C GLU A 50 4.94 -12.37 -5.25
N LEU A 51 6.12 -13.00 -5.29
CA LEU A 51 7.01 -13.07 -4.15
C LEU A 51 7.58 -11.70 -3.76
N LEU A 52 8.01 -10.92 -4.78
CA LEU A 52 8.57 -9.58 -4.59
C LEU A 52 7.51 -8.62 -4.03
N GLU A 53 6.28 -8.70 -4.56
CA GLU A 53 5.17 -7.91 -4.06
C GLU A 53 4.78 -8.30 -2.64
N ALA A 54 4.65 -9.60 -2.34
CA ALA A 54 4.36 -10.07 -0.98
C ALA A 54 5.42 -9.58 0.01
N LEU A 55 6.70 -9.64 -0.35
CA LEU A 55 7.80 -9.15 0.47
C LEU A 55 7.70 -7.62 0.69
N GLY A 56 7.46 -6.86 -0.38
CA GLY A 56 7.25 -5.41 -0.29
C GLY A 56 6.05 -5.04 0.60
N TYR A 57 4.96 -5.80 0.50
CA TYR A 57 3.76 -5.58 1.31
C TYR A 57 3.98 -5.94 2.78
N ILE A 58 4.70 -7.02 3.08
CA ILE A 58 5.10 -7.37 4.45
C ILE A 58 5.93 -6.25 5.07
N LEU A 59 6.90 -5.71 4.33
CA LEU A 59 7.71 -4.59 4.79
C LEU A 59 6.85 -3.34 5.06
N TYR A 60 5.88 -3.05 4.19
CA TYR A 60 4.91 -1.97 4.41
C TYR A 60 4.07 -2.17 5.68
N LEU A 61 3.54 -3.37 5.92
CA LEU A 61 2.79 -3.68 7.15
C LEU A 61 3.65 -3.52 8.41
N LEU A 62 4.95 -3.86 8.33
CA LEU A 62 5.90 -3.68 9.43
C LEU A 62 6.07 -2.20 9.78
N LEU A 63 6.25 -1.34 8.76
CA LEU A 63 6.32 0.12 8.94
C LEU A 63 5.01 0.70 9.50
N GLN A 64 3.88 0.17 9.04
CA GLN A 64 2.55 0.58 9.52
C GLN A 64 2.33 0.17 10.98
N CYS A 65 2.84 -0.99 11.40
CA CYS A 65 2.83 -1.45 12.78
C CYS A 65 3.69 -0.55 13.68
N LEU A 66 4.89 -0.18 13.23
CA LEU A 66 5.74 0.79 13.94
C LEU A 66 5.05 2.14 14.10
N ASN A 67 4.36 2.64 13.05
CA ASN A 67 3.60 3.89 13.11
C ASN A 67 2.46 3.84 14.14
N LEU A 68 1.80 2.68 14.26
CA LEU A 68 0.76 2.46 15.25
C LEU A 68 1.32 2.54 16.68
N ILE A 69 2.40 1.80 16.96
CA ILE A 69 3.07 1.80 18.27
C ILE A 69 3.49 3.22 18.66
N VAL A 70 4.17 3.91 17.74
CA VAL A 70 4.69 5.27 17.95
C VAL A 70 3.55 6.27 18.18
N SER A 71 2.45 6.16 17.42
CA SER A 71 1.26 7.01 17.59
C SER A 71 0.54 6.74 18.90
N PHE A 72 0.47 5.49 19.37
CA PHE A 72 -0.12 5.13 20.65
C PHE A 72 0.71 5.59 21.85
N SER A 73 2.04 5.50 21.73
CA SER A 73 2.98 5.89 22.78
C SER A 73 3.04 7.41 22.99
N ASN A 74 3.05 8.21 21.92
CA ASN A 74 3.37 9.64 22.04
C ASN A 74 2.42 10.58 21.28
N GLY A 75 1.41 10.04 20.59
CA GLY A 75 0.53 10.82 19.72
C GLY A 75 -0.73 11.36 20.43
N PRO A 76 -1.30 12.48 19.94
CA PRO A 76 -2.63 12.92 20.35
C PRO A 76 -3.69 11.90 19.90
N THR A 77 -4.88 11.92 20.50
CA THR A 77 -5.99 10.98 20.21
C THR A 77 -6.32 10.88 18.73
N SER A 78 -6.25 12.01 18.00
CA SER A 78 -6.46 12.05 16.55
C SER A 78 -5.39 11.26 15.77
N ALA A 79 -4.13 11.31 16.18
CA ALA A 79 -3.06 10.54 15.54
C ALA A 79 -3.20 9.04 15.81
N LYS A 80 -3.67 8.64 17.00
CA LYS A 80 -3.98 7.25 17.33
C LYS A 80 -5.10 6.69 16.46
N LEU A 81 -6.19 7.44 16.32
CA LEU A 81 -7.33 7.07 15.49
C LEU A 81 -6.93 6.91 14.02
N VAL A 82 -6.17 7.88 13.47
CA VAL A 82 -5.67 7.82 12.09
C VAL A 82 -4.75 6.62 11.88
N ALA A 83 -3.80 6.37 12.78
CA ALA A 83 -2.90 5.23 12.66
C ALA A 83 -3.65 3.90 12.74
N PHE A 84 -4.66 3.79 13.61
CA PHE A 84 -5.50 2.61 13.75
C PHE A 84 -6.31 2.33 12.48
N LEU A 85 -7.01 3.35 11.96
CA LEU A 85 -7.79 3.22 10.72
C LEU A 85 -6.91 2.86 9.53
N GLN A 86 -5.76 3.52 9.39
CA GLN A 86 -4.79 3.23 8.33
C GLN A 86 -4.25 1.80 8.42
N SER A 87 -3.92 1.33 9.64
CA SER A 87 -3.52 -0.06 9.86
C SER A 87 -4.63 -1.04 9.48
N GLY A 88 -5.87 -0.80 9.92
CA GLY A 88 -7.01 -1.66 9.57
C GLY A 88 -7.22 -1.79 8.06
N VAL A 89 -7.21 -0.65 7.35
CA VAL A 89 -7.33 -0.62 5.88
C VAL A 89 -6.18 -1.38 5.21
N SER A 90 -4.93 -1.16 5.65
CA SER A 90 -3.77 -1.86 5.07
C SER A 90 -3.80 -3.37 5.30
N ILE A 91 -4.27 -3.83 6.47
CA ILE A 91 -4.39 -5.27 6.77
C ILE A 91 -5.49 -5.88 5.90
N PHE A 92 -6.63 -5.20 5.78
CA PHE A 92 -7.74 -5.68 4.96
C PHE A 92 -7.35 -5.82 3.48
N ILE A 93 -6.69 -4.81 2.91
CA ILE A 93 -6.21 -4.83 1.53
C ILE A 93 -5.22 -5.97 1.32
N GLY A 94 -4.27 -6.13 2.25
CA GLY A 94 -3.25 -7.19 2.17
C GLY A 94 -3.87 -8.58 2.26
N LEU A 95 -4.85 -8.79 3.13
CA LEU A 95 -5.53 -10.06 3.29
C LEU A 95 -6.36 -10.40 2.05
N HIS A 96 -7.09 -9.43 1.49
CA HIS A 96 -7.82 -9.63 0.24
C HIS A 96 -6.86 -9.98 -0.90
N TYR A 97 -5.72 -9.28 -1.01
CA TYR A 97 -4.71 -9.56 -2.02
C TYR A 97 -4.09 -10.96 -1.87
N TYR A 98 -3.74 -11.33 -0.63
CA TYR A 98 -3.19 -12.64 -0.30
C TYR A 98 -4.12 -13.78 -0.71
N VAL A 99 -5.42 -13.67 -0.42
CA VAL A 99 -6.40 -14.72 -0.76
C VAL A 99 -6.69 -14.77 -2.26
N THR A 100 -6.76 -13.62 -2.93
CA THR A 100 -7.18 -13.54 -4.34
C THR A 100 -6.07 -13.82 -5.34
N VAL A 101 -4.83 -13.46 -5.02
CA VAL A 101 -3.69 -13.55 -5.95
C VAL A 101 -2.63 -14.52 -5.43
N PHE A 102 -2.03 -14.25 -4.27
CA PHE A 102 -0.88 -15.02 -3.78
C PHE A 102 -1.21 -16.48 -3.45
N HIS A 103 -2.29 -16.76 -2.71
CA HIS A 103 -2.70 -18.12 -2.38
C HIS A 103 -3.04 -18.93 -3.64
N ARG A 104 -3.63 -18.28 -4.64
CA ARG A 104 -3.90 -18.91 -5.94
C ARG A 104 -2.64 -19.12 -6.76
N ALA A 105 -1.69 -18.17 -6.71
CA ALA A 105 -0.39 -18.28 -7.35
C ALA A 105 0.41 -19.48 -6.81
N MET A 106 0.43 -19.65 -5.49
CA MET A 106 1.06 -20.80 -4.82
C MET A 106 0.34 -22.12 -5.11
N ALA A 107 -0.98 -22.06 -5.35
CA ALA A 107 -1.76 -23.20 -5.84
C ALA A 107 -1.65 -23.43 -7.36
N GLN A 108 -0.79 -22.67 -8.08
CA GLN A 108 -0.62 -22.69 -9.55
C GLN A 108 -1.94 -22.55 -10.33
N LYS A 109 -2.91 -21.84 -9.76
CA LYS A 109 -4.19 -21.56 -10.41
C LYS A 109 -4.20 -20.15 -11.00
N ALA A 110 -4.98 -19.96 -12.07
CA ALA A 110 -5.17 -18.66 -12.66
C ALA A 110 -5.65 -17.63 -11.62
N PRO A 111 -5.08 -16.41 -11.61
CA PRO A 111 -5.52 -15.35 -10.72
C PRO A 111 -6.99 -15.02 -11.01
N HIS A 112 -7.76 -14.75 -9.96
CA HIS A 112 -9.15 -14.30 -10.09
C HIS A 112 -9.23 -12.87 -9.57
N THR A 113 -8.60 -12.00 -10.33
CA THR A 113 -8.59 -10.58 -10.09
C THR A 113 -9.35 -9.91 -11.22
N SER A 114 -9.74 -8.65 -11.03
CA SER A 114 -10.25 -7.84 -12.12
C SER A 114 -9.56 -6.50 -12.06
N TRP A 115 -9.38 -5.87 -13.23
CA TRP A 115 -8.82 -4.52 -13.36
C TRP A 115 -9.47 -3.48 -12.43
N LYS A 116 -10.76 -3.67 -12.12
CA LYS A 116 -11.54 -2.82 -11.20
C LYS A 116 -10.99 -2.84 -9.77
N ILE A 117 -10.48 -3.99 -9.32
CA ILE A 117 -9.94 -4.16 -7.96
C ILE A 117 -8.58 -3.45 -7.84
N HIS A 118 -7.73 -3.51 -8.86
CA HIS A 118 -6.48 -2.75 -8.91
C HIS A 118 -6.73 -1.22 -8.90
N GLY A 119 -7.76 -0.76 -9.62
CA GLY A 119 -8.21 0.63 -9.55
C GLY A 119 -8.69 1.03 -8.14
N ALA A 120 -9.47 0.17 -7.48
CA ALA A 120 -9.94 0.41 -6.12
C ALA A 120 -8.77 0.50 -5.11
N TYR A 121 -7.76 -0.36 -5.23
CA TYR A 121 -6.55 -0.29 -4.40
C TYR A 121 -5.76 1.00 -4.64
N THR A 122 -5.62 1.40 -5.89
CA THR A 122 -4.93 2.66 -6.24
C THR A 122 -5.61 3.84 -5.57
N ILE A 123 -6.95 3.91 -5.63
CA ILE A 123 -7.73 4.97 -4.97
C ILE A 123 -7.56 4.90 -3.44
N ALA A 124 -7.61 3.70 -2.84
CA ALA A 124 -7.44 3.54 -1.41
C ALA A 124 -6.06 4.03 -0.93
N PHE A 125 -4.97 3.61 -1.58
CA PHE A 125 -3.62 4.05 -1.24
C PHE A 125 -3.39 5.54 -1.55
N PHE A 126 -4.02 6.08 -2.59
CA PHE A 126 -3.98 7.51 -2.90
C PHE A 126 -4.65 8.34 -1.80
N VAL A 127 -5.81 7.91 -1.31
CA VAL A 127 -6.50 8.54 -0.18
C VAL A 127 -5.65 8.47 1.09
N LEU A 128 -4.98 7.35 1.37
CA LEU A 128 -4.03 7.22 2.48
C LEU A 128 -2.84 8.20 2.36
N CYS A 129 -2.32 8.40 1.14
CA CYS A 129 -1.30 9.41 0.85
C CYS A 129 -1.78 10.84 1.17
N LEU A 130 -3.02 11.19 0.82
CA LEU A 130 -3.60 12.50 1.10
C LEU A 130 -3.72 12.77 2.60
N PHE A 131 -4.18 11.78 3.39
CA PHE A 131 -4.25 11.92 4.85
C PHE A 131 -2.86 12.12 5.49
N SER A 132 -1.82 11.47 4.95
CA SER A 132 -0.44 11.66 5.42
C SER A 132 0.10 13.07 5.13
N LYS A 133 -0.20 13.63 3.93
CA LYS A 133 0.17 15.01 3.57
C LYS A 133 -0.56 16.07 4.40
N ILE A 134 -1.85 15.90 4.68
CA ILE A 134 -2.64 16.86 5.49
C ILE A 134 -2.06 16.99 6.91
N LYS A 135 -1.59 15.87 7.48
CA LYS A 135 -0.93 15.86 8.80
C LYS A 135 0.43 16.59 8.80
N HIS A 136 1.14 16.61 7.66
CA HIS A 136 2.38 17.37 7.48
C HIS A 136 2.11 18.87 7.40
N GLY A 137 1.15 19.28 6.55
CA GLY A 137 0.80 20.69 6.39
C GLY A 137 0.39 21.33 7.72
N LYS A 138 -0.48 20.68 8.50
CA LYS A 138 -0.91 21.22 9.82
C LYS A 138 0.22 21.36 10.84
N LYS A 139 1.29 20.55 10.78
CA LYS A 139 2.42 20.68 11.71
C LYS A 139 3.39 21.79 11.30
N GLU A 140 3.55 22.03 10.00
CA GLU A 140 4.41 23.07 9.45
C GLU A 140 3.85 24.47 9.79
N TYR A 141 2.54 24.68 9.61
CA TYR A 141 1.87 25.93 9.98
C TYR A 141 1.91 26.24 11.49
N VAL A 142 1.82 25.21 12.36
CA VAL A 142 1.88 25.41 13.82
C VAL A 142 3.31 25.75 14.27
N GLN A 143 4.34 25.28 13.57
CA GLN A 143 5.73 25.64 13.87
C GLN A 143 6.07 27.07 13.42
N GLU A 144 5.52 27.53 12.30
CA GLU A 144 5.69 28.92 11.84
C GLU A 144 5.04 29.93 12.79
N GLN A 145 3.85 29.63 13.33
CA GLN A 145 3.15 30.54 14.25
C GLN A 145 3.80 30.72 15.63
N TYR A 146 4.70 29.83 16.05
CA TYR A 146 5.43 29.96 17.33
C TYR A 146 6.85 30.56 17.15
N SER A 147 7.21 30.89 15.91
CA SER A 147 8.52 31.44 15.53
C SER A 147 8.46 32.91 15.09
N SER A 148 7.31 33.58 15.27
CA SER A 148 7.09 35.02 15.07
C SER A 148 6.65 35.65 16.39
#